data_AF-A0A1D6KK86-F1
#
_entry.id   AF-A0A1D6KK86-F1
#
_cell.length_a   1.000
_cell.length_b   1.000
_cell.length_c   1.000
_cell.angle_alpha   90.00
_cell.angle_beta   90.00
_cell.angle_gamma   90.00
#
_symmetry.space_group_name_H-M   'P 1'
#
loop_
_entity.id
_entity.type
_entity.pdbx_description
1 polymer ?
#
loop_
_entity_poly.entity_id
_entity_poly.type
_entity_poly.pdbx_seq_one_letter_code
_entity_poly.pdbx_strand_id
1 'polypeptide(L)'
;MVRWGEMVEEEEDDEYAKLVRRMNPPRVVIDNDSCGNATVIRVDRVNKHGILLEAVQVLVDLNLVITKAYISSDGNWFMHVFNVTDQDGSKLHNREVIDHIQKCLESDGYLVPPANGYALPEDQFTSIELTGADRPGLLSEVCAVLATLSCNIVKAEVWTHDGRTAAVIQVTDEATGRAVHDAGRLSRVQELLRDVMRGDGTCNRGGTGISAERRLHTLMLDSVGGGGAEEAGGGRDESGGCGVARPKVVVMDCAERRYTVVILRCRDRPKLLFDTLCALADLQYVVFHGTVDAEGASKDKEAYQEYYIRHVDGHPVRSDAERARLVRCLEAAVERRASNGLELEVWTEDRVGLLSEITRVFRENSLSIIRAAITTRDGKAEDTFYVSDAYGNPVDGRTMDAVGEQLGHAVLRVKRGGHDAPVKHEAEGGAVSVLGSLLKSSFQGLRLIRSYS
;
A
#
# COMPACT_ATOMS: atom_id res chain seq x y z
N MET A 1 -30.91 -20.21 35.08
CA MET A 1 -29.80 -19.24 35.03
C MET A 1 -29.96 -18.47 33.73
N VAL A 2 -30.70 -17.37 33.76
CA VAL A 2 -31.04 -16.60 32.55
C VAL A 2 -29.88 -15.67 32.27
N ARG A 3 -29.20 -15.89 31.14
CA ARG A 3 -28.04 -15.13 30.68
C ARG A 3 -28.56 -13.80 30.16
N TRP A 4 -28.20 -12.71 30.84
CA TRP A 4 -28.47 -11.36 30.37
C TRP A 4 -27.81 -11.22 29.00
N GLY A 5 -28.62 -10.95 27.98
CA GLY A 5 -28.10 -10.55 26.67
C GLY A 5 -27.25 -9.32 26.87
N GLU A 6 -26.03 -9.37 26.33
CA GLU A 6 -25.14 -8.23 26.25
C GLU A 6 -25.94 -7.06 25.66
N MET A 7 -26.26 -6.08 26.49
CA MET A 7 -26.64 -4.77 26.01
C MET A 7 -25.46 -4.32 25.17
N VAL A 8 -25.65 -4.33 23.86
CA VAL A 8 -24.88 -3.47 22.98
C VAL A 8 -25.12 -2.08 23.55
N GLU A 9 -24.15 -1.58 24.30
CA GLU A 9 -24.02 -0.15 24.55
C GLU A 9 -23.88 0.44 23.14
N GLU A 10 -25.02 0.79 22.54
CA GLU A 10 -25.05 1.86 21.57
C GLU A 10 -24.34 2.98 22.28
N GLU A 11 -23.08 3.23 21.89
CA GLU A 11 -22.35 4.41 22.31
C GLU A 11 -23.28 5.58 21.99
N GLU A 12 -24.02 6.04 22.99
CA GLU A 12 -24.76 7.29 22.94
C GLU A 12 -23.67 8.31 22.63
N ASP A 13 -23.48 8.64 21.35
CA ASP A 13 -22.54 9.66 20.88
C ASP A 13 -22.75 10.86 21.81
N ASP A 14 -21.79 11.07 22.72
CA ASP A 14 -21.89 12.01 23.82
C ASP A 14 -22.42 13.32 23.26
N GLU A 15 -23.53 13.84 23.80
CA GLU A 15 -24.08 15.13 23.34
C GLU A 15 -22.99 16.22 23.34
N TYR A 16 -22.00 16.09 24.24
CA TYR A 16 -20.80 16.91 24.25
C TYR A 16 -19.93 16.72 23.00
N ALA A 17 -19.67 15.48 22.57
CA ALA A 17 -18.94 15.20 21.33
C ALA A 17 -19.68 15.77 20.11
N LYS A 18 -21.02 15.65 20.06
CA LYS A 18 -21.85 16.30 19.03
C LYS A 18 -21.74 17.82 19.09
N LEU A 19 -21.74 18.41 20.29
CA LEU A 19 -21.60 19.86 20.49
C LEU A 19 -20.23 20.36 20.03
N VAL A 20 -19.14 19.66 20.37
CA VAL A 20 -17.78 20.00 19.93
C VAL A 20 -17.67 19.92 18.40
N ARG A 21 -18.21 18.86 17.77
CA ARG A 21 -18.30 18.74 16.31
C ARG A 21 -19.11 19.88 15.67
N ARG A 22 -20.21 20.31 16.31
CA ARG A 22 -21.04 21.44 15.84
C ARG A 22 -20.34 22.79 15.99
N MET A 23 -19.55 22.97 17.05
CA MET A 23 -18.80 24.21 17.29
C MET A 23 -17.66 24.36 16.29
N ASN A 24 -17.02 23.26 15.89
CA ASN A 24 -15.93 23.27 14.93
C ASN A 24 -16.07 22.12 13.92
N PRO A 25 -16.74 22.36 12.78
CA PRO A 25 -16.86 21.34 11.74
C PRO A 25 -15.47 20.95 11.22
N PRO A 26 -15.29 19.73 10.69
CA PRO A 26 -14.07 19.35 10.01
C PRO A 26 -13.75 20.38 8.92
N ARG A 27 -12.52 20.90 8.90
CA ARG A 27 -12.07 21.90 7.94
C ARG A 27 -10.91 21.33 7.16
N VAL A 28 -11.07 21.26 5.85
CA VAL A 28 -9.99 20.89 4.95
C VAL A 28 -9.66 22.11 4.10
N VAL A 29 -8.44 22.60 4.23
CA VAL A 29 -7.97 23.76 3.47
C VAL A 29 -6.85 23.30 2.56
N ILE A 30 -7.09 23.44 1.26
CA ILE A 30 -6.12 23.11 0.22
C ILE A 30 -5.55 24.43 -0.30
N ASP A 31 -4.23 24.55 -0.23
CA ASP A 31 -3.49 25.76 -0.57
C ASP A 31 -2.36 25.45 -1.56
N ASN A 32 -2.35 26.16 -2.68
CA ASN A 32 -1.33 26.04 -3.72
C ASN A 32 -0.27 27.16 -3.67
N ASP A 33 -0.42 28.15 -2.79
CA ASP A 33 0.43 29.33 -2.72
C ASP A 33 1.53 29.19 -1.66
N SER A 34 1.25 28.50 -0.54
CA SER A 34 2.19 28.35 0.59
C SER A 34 3.51 27.65 0.23
N CYS A 35 3.51 26.74 -0.75
CA CYS A 35 4.67 25.94 -1.12
C CYS A 35 4.94 26.07 -2.61
N GLY A 36 6.19 26.26 -3.05
CA GLY A 36 6.52 26.52 -4.46
C GLY A 36 6.35 25.31 -5.39
N ASN A 37 6.53 24.10 -4.87
CA ASN A 37 6.63 22.85 -5.62
C ASN A 37 5.52 21.82 -5.29
N ALA A 38 4.73 22.04 -4.24
CA ALA A 38 3.67 21.10 -3.84
C ALA A 38 2.38 21.84 -3.45
N THR A 39 1.27 21.10 -3.51
CA THR A 39 -0.03 21.52 -2.98
C THR A 39 -0.09 21.17 -1.50
N VAL A 40 -0.42 22.13 -0.64
CA VAL A 40 -0.51 21.92 0.81
C VAL A 40 -1.95 21.63 1.20
N ILE A 41 -2.21 20.43 1.72
CA ILE A 41 -3.51 20.01 2.24
C ILE A 41 -3.43 20.06 3.77
N ARG A 42 -4.24 20.92 4.39
CA ARG A 42 -4.38 21.00 5.84
C ARG A 42 -5.73 20.42 6.24
N VAL A 43 -5.68 19.36 7.03
CA VAL A 43 -6.85 18.68 7.58
C VAL A 43 -6.94 19.01 9.06
N ASP A 44 -8.03 19.64 9.46
CA ASP A 44 -8.36 19.98 10.84
C ASP A 44 -9.66 19.28 11.23
N ARG A 45 -9.58 18.33 12.18
CA ARG A 45 -10.73 17.51 12.61
C ARG A 45 -10.78 17.33 14.13
N VAL A 46 -12.01 17.22 14.63
CA VAL A 46 -12.29 16.82 16.03
C VAL A 46 -11.90 15.36 16.22
N ASN A 47 -11.38 15.04 17.41
CA ASN A 47 -10.71 13.78 17.67
C ASN A 47 -11.64 12.54 17.55
N LYS A 48 -11.41 11.72 16.53
CA LYS A 48 -11.72 10.27 16.48
C LYS A 48 -10.46 9.48 16.13
N HIS A 49 -10.32 8.28 16.68
CA HIS A 49 -9.25 7.36 16.30
C HIS A 49 -9.31 7.00 14.80
N GLY A 50 -8.16 6.85 14.13
CA GLY A 50 -8.08 6.40 12.74
C GLY A 50 -8.02 7.49 11.66
N ILE A 51 -8.29 8.76 12.01
CA ILE A 51 -8.37 9.90 11.07
C ILE A 51 -7.14 10.06 10.17
N LEU A 52 -5.94 9.89 10.73
CA LEU A 52 -4.68 10.03 9.98
C LEU A 52 -4.60 9.00 8.85
N LEU A 53 -4.83 7.72 9.16
CA LEU A 53 -4.72 6.65 8.18
C LEU A 53 -5.80 6.78 7.11
N GLU A 54 -7.01 7.18 7.48
CA GLU A 54 -8.09 7.48 6.53
C GLU A 54 -7.71 8.61 5.57
N ALA A 55 -7.16 9.71 6.09
CA ALA A 55 -6.74 10.84 5.26
C ALA A 55 -5.63 10.43 4.28
N VAL A 56 -4.64 9.67 4.74
CA VAL A 56 -3.58 9.15 3.86
C VAL A 56 -4.14 8.17 2.83
N GLN A 57 -5.09 7.32 3.22
CA GLN A 57 -5.75 6.38 2.31
C GLN A 57 -6.47 7.11 1.17
N VAL A 58 -7.24 8.17 1.46
CA VAL A 58 -7.88 9.00 0.42
C VAL A 58 -6.84 9.55 -0.56
N LEU A 59 -5.73 10.10 -0.06
CA LEU A 59 -4.68 10.66 -0.92
C LEU A 59 -4.02 9.59 -1.80
N VAL A 60 -3.79 8.40 -1.24
CA VAL A 60 -3.21 7.25 -1.96
C VAL A 60 -4.17 6.69 -3.00
N ASP A 61 -5.46 6.57 -2.67
CA ASP A 61 -6.50 6.08 -3.59
C ASP A 61 -6.69 7.05 -4.78
N LEU A 62 -6.39 8.34 -4.57
CA LEU A 62 -6.32 9.36 -5.62
C LEU A 62 -4.97 9.44 -6.33
N ASN A 63 -4.07 8.48 -6.09
CA ASN A 63 -2.75 8.37 -6.72
C ASN A 63 -1.84 9.58 -6.49
N LEU A 64 -2.03 10.31 -5.39
CA LEU A 64 -1.20 11.46 -5.02
C LEU A 64 0.07 11.03 -4.30
N VAL A 65 1.15 11.78 -4.53
CA VAL A 65 2.44 11.55 -3.87
C VAL A 65 2.59 12.53 -2.72
N ILE A 66 2.77 12.00 -1.50
CA ILE A 66 3.03 12.82 -0.31
C ILE A 66 4.54 13.03 -0.19
N THR A 67 4.98 14.26 -0.39
CA THR A 67 6.41 14.64 -0.31
C THR A 67 6.83 15.03 1.10
N LYS A 68 5.93 15.67 1.85
CA LYS A 68 6.10 15.99 3.27
C LYS A 68 4.80 15.85 4.02
N ALA A 69 4.89 15.47 5.29
CA ALA A 69 3.74 15.51 6.18
C ALA A 69 4.13 15.96 7.59
N TYR A 70 3.22 16.70 8.23
CA TYR A 70 3.27 17.05 9.64
C TYR A 70 1.99 16.59 10.30
N ILE A 71 2.14 15.81 11.35
CA ILE A 71 1.05 15.16 12.05
C ILE A 71 1.09 15.67 13.49
N SER A 72 -0.01 16.22 13.98
CA SER A 72 -0.20 16.52 15.39
C SER A 72 -1.62 16.20 15.84
N SER A 73 -1.71 15.55 16.99
CA SER A 73 -2.91 14.97 17.56
C SER A 73 -2.91 15.26 19.07
N ASP A 74 -3.22 16.49 19.46
CA ASP A 74 -3.21 16.90 20.87
C ASP A 74 -4.60 17.23 21.36
N GLY A 75 -4.96 16.65 22.52
CA GLY A 75 -6.27 16.83 23.12
C GLY A 75 -7.38 16.31 22.22
N ASN A 76 -8.37 17.17 21.96
CA ASN A 76 -9.55 16.81 21.19
C ASN A 76 -9.45 17.17 19.70
N TRP A 77 -8.24 17.41 19.20
CA TRP A 77 -8.00 17.99 17.87
C TRP A 77 -6.85 17.33 17.12
N PHE A 78 -7.07 17.11 15.82
CA PHE A 78 -6.09 16.62 14.87
C PHE A 78 -5.80 17.70 13.83
N MET A 79 -4.54 18.10 13.74
CA MET A 79 -4.03 18.94 12.66
C MET A 79 -3.01 18.12 11.86
N HIS A 80 -3.35 17.84 10.62
CA HIS A 80 -2.45 17.15 9.68
C HIS A 80 -2.21 18.03 8.47
N VAL A 81 -0.95 18.21 8.11
CA VAL A 81 -0.54 18.97 6.94
C VAL A 81 0.20 18.03 6.02
N PHE A 82 -0.26 17.91 4.77
CA PHE A 82 0.34 17.09 3.74
C PHE A 82 0.75 17.96 2.57
N ASN A 83 2.00 17.87 2.14
CA ASN A 83 2.46 18.44 0.89
C ASN A 83 2.35 17.35 -0.17
N VAL A 84 1.46 17.54 -1.12
CA VAL A 84 1.15 16.56 -2.17
C VAL A 84 1.48 17.08 -3.55
N THR A 85 1.87 16.15 -4.42
CA THR A 85 2.01 16.36 -5.86
C THR A 85 1.22 15.29 -6.60
N ASP A 86 0.99 15.51 -7.89
CA ASP A 86 0.62 14.41 -8.78
C ASP A 86 1.80 13.43 -8.97
N GLN A 87 1.58 12.39 -9.79
CA GLN A 87 2.61 11.39 -10.11
C GLN A 87 3.77 11.96 -10.93
N ASP A 88 3.56 13.10 -11.60
CA ASP A 88 4.57 13.81 -12.40
C ASP A 88 5.38 14.82 -11.55
N GLY A 89 5.05 14.96 -10.27
CA GLY A 89 5.70 15.90 -9.34
C GLY A 89 5.21 17.34 -9.47
N SER A 90 4.11 17.57 -10.20
CA SER A 90 3.47 18.87 -10.35
C SER A 90 2.40 19.12 -9.29
N LYS A 91 2.04 20.39 -9.11
CA LYS A 91 0.95 20.79 -8.21
C LYS A 91 -0.40 20.39 -8.78
N LEU A 92 -1.36 20.19 -7.89
CA LEU A 92 -2.75 19.97 -8.25
C LEU A 92 -3.36 21.28 -8.77
N HIS A 93 -3.62 21.35 -10.06
CA HIS A 93 -4.29 22.49 -10.69
C HIS A 93 -5.76 22.23 -10.99
N ASN A 94 -6.16 20.97 -11.13
CA ASN A 94 -7.55 20.64 -11.45
C ASN A 94 -8.45 20.90 -10.24
N ARG A 95 -9.36 21.88 -10.39
CA ARG A 95 -10.30 22.26 -9.34
C ARG A 95 -11.29 21.15 -8.98
N GLU A 96 -11.65 20.29 -9.92
CA GLU A 96 -12.55 19.15 -9.66
C GLU A 96 -11.89 18.13 -8.74
N VAL A 97 -10.60 17.85 -8.96
CA VAL A 97 -9.82 16.94 -8.11
C VAL A 97 -9.66 17.54 -6.71
N ILE A 98 -9.39 18.84 -6.61
CA ILE A 98 -9.28 19.56 -5.32
C ILE A 98 -10.60 19.52 -4.55
N ASP A 99 -11.72 19.85 -5.20
CA ASP A 99 -13.06 19.80 -4.59
C ASP A 99 -13.43 18.38 -4.17
N HIS A 100 -13.06 17.38 -4.96
CA HIS A 100 -13.24 15.99 -4.62
C HIS A 100 -12.43 15.57 -3.39
N ILE A 101 -11.14 15.93 -3.32
CA ILE A 101 -10.29 15.69 -2.14
C ILE A 101 -10.90 16.34 -0.90
N GLN A 102 -11.29 17.61 -1.00
CA GLN A 102 -11.89 18.35 0.10
C GLN A 102 -13.16 17.63 0.58
N LYS A 103 -14.05 17.26 -0.33
CA LYS A 103 -15.28 16.53 -0.01
C LYS A 103 -15.02 15.17 0.64
N CYS A 104 -14.06 14.40 0.14
CA CYS A 104 -13.70 13.10 0.71
C CYS A 104 -13.10 13.21 2.12
N LEU A 105 -12.26 14.22 2.36
CA LEU A 105 -11.62 14.44 3.65
C LEU A 105 -12.53 15.15 4.67
N GLU A 106 -13.51 15.94 4.23
CA GLU A 106 -14.53 16.54 5.12
C GLU A 106 -15.65 15.55 5.48
N SER A 107 -15.87 14.53 4.66
CA SER A 107 -16.88 13.51 4.92
C SER A 107 -16.49 12.64 6.12
N ASP A 108 -17.37 12.58 7.13
CA ASP A 108 -17.19 11.80 8.37
C ASP A 108 -17.27 10.28 8.15
N GLY A 109 -17.44 9.84 6.90
CA GLY A 109 -17.78 8.47 6.52
C GLY A 109 -17.05 7.94 5.29
N TYR A 110 -15.80 8.32 5.00
CA TYR A 110 -15.11 7.70 3.86
C TYR A 110 -14.96 6.16 4.00
N LEU A 111 -15.03 5.62 5.23
CA LEU A 111 -15.08 4.16 5.47
C LEU A 111 -16.50 3.58 5.57
N VAL A 112 -17.53 4.41 5.74
CA VAL A 112 -18.93 3.95 5.78
C VAL A 112 -19.58 4.43 4.49
N PRO A 113 -19.83 3.55 3.51
CA PRO A 113 -20.51 3.95 2.30
C PRO A 113 -21.73 4.81 2.65
N PRO A 114 -21.91 5.99 2.03
CA PRO A 114 -22.96 6.91 2.44
C PRO A 114 -24.29 6.16 2.42
N ALA A 115 -24.93 6.04 3.59
CA ALA A 115 -26.25 5.43 3.74
C ALA A 115 -27.27 6.06 2.77
N ASN A 116 -27.00 7.29 2.31
CA ASN A 116 -27.69 7.94 1.21
C ASN A 116 -26.90 7.84 -0.11
N GLY A 117 -27.19 6.81 -0.90
CA GLY A 117 -27.26 6.95 -2.37
C GLY A 117 -26.21 6.24 -3.22
N TYR A 118 -25.03 5.90 -2.68
CA TYR A 118 -24.06 5.03 -3.37
C TYR A 118 -23.30 4.21 -2.33
N ALA A 119 -24.03 3.43 -1.52
CA ALA A 119 -23.45 2.22 -0.99
C ALA A 119 -22.93 1.44 -2.21
N LEU A 120 -21.63 1.15 -2.26
CA LEU A 120 -21.13 0.12 -3.18
C LEU A 120 -22.04 -1.09 -2.92
N PRO A 121 -22.93 -1.45 -3.86
CA PRO A 121 -23.87 -2.52 -3.61
C PRO A 121 -23.01 -3.74 -3.30
N GLU A 122 -23.16 -4.31 -2.10
CA GLU A 122 -22.52 -5.58 -1.72
C GLU A 122 -22.76 -6.66 -2.79
N ASP A 123 -23.79 -6.45 -3.63
CA ASP A 123 -24.22 -7.29 -4.74
C ASP A 123 -23.39 -7.17 -6.04
N GLN A 124 -22.42 -6.26 -6.16
CA GLN A 124 -21.65 -6.18 -7.41
C GLN A 124 -20.56 -7.25 -7.50
N PHE A 125 -19.81 -7.50 -6.42
CA PHE A 125 -18.65 -8.39 -6.44
C PHE A 125 -18.57 -9.25 -5.19
N THR A 126 -18.06 -10.47 -5.33
CA THR A 126 -17.70 -11.32 -4.19
C THR A 126 -16.23 -11.15 -3.86
N SER A 127 -15.91 -10.73 -2.63
CA SER A 127 -14.53 -10.60 -2.16
C SER A 127 -14.02 -11.92 -1.58
N ILE A 128 -12.91 -12.42 -2.11
CA ILE A 128 -12.19 -13.62 -1.66
C ILE A 128 -10.84 -13.18 -1.11
N GLU A 129 -10.57 -13.52 0.14
CA GLU A 129 -9.30 -13.27 0.80
C GLU A 129 -8.54 -14.58 0.94
N LEU A 130 -7.28 -14.59 0.51
CA LEU A 130 -6.37 -15.73 0.63
C LEU A 130 -5.12 -15.30 1.39
N THR A 131 -4.65 -16.15 2.30
CA THR A 131 -3.35 -15.99 2.98
C THR A 131 -2.74 -17.36 3.18
N GLY A 132 -1.43 -17.50 3.11
CA GLY A 132 -0.73 -18.78 3.35
C GLY A 132 0.73 -18.76 2.87
N ALA A 133 1.37 -19.93 2.86
CA ALA A 133 2.72 -20.09 2.32
C ALA A 133 2.75 -19.89 0.79
N ASP A 134 3.71 -19.10 0.31
CA ASP A 134 3.94 -18.85 -1.11
C ASP A 134 4.70 -20.00 -1.77
N ARG A 135 4.41 -20.22 -3.06
CA ARG A 135 5.15 -21.18 -3.89
C ARG A 135 5.06 -20.79 -5.37
N PRO A 136 6.06 -21.15 -6.19
CA PRO A 136 6.05 -20.85 -7.62
C PRO A 136 4.77 -21.33 -8.30
N GLY A 137 4.11 -20.39 -8.99
CA GLY A 137 2.89 -20.65 -9.75
C GLY A 137 1.61 -20.82 -8.92
N LEU A 138 1.61 -20.49 -7.62
CA LEU A 138 0.41 -20.50 -6.79
C LEU A 138 -0.71 -19.63 -7.36
N LEU A 139 -0.39 -18.39 -7.76
CA LEU A 139 -1.39 -17.48 -8.34
C LEU A 139 -2.00 -18.06 -9.61
N SER A 140 -1.21 -18.73 -10.46
CA SER A 140 -1.71 -19.38 -11.66
C SER A 140 -2.73 -20.48 -11.36
N GLU A 141 -2.48 -21.28 -10.31
CA GLU A 141 -3.42 -22.31 -9.88
C GLU A 141 -4.71 -21.71 -9.30
N VAL A 142 -4.60 -20.65 -8.51
CA VAL A 142 -5.77 -19.90 -7.98
C VAL A 142 -6.61 -19.34 -9.13
N CYS A 143 -5.98 -18.66 -10.09
CA CYS A 143 -6.66 -18.11 -11.26
C CYS A 143 -7.29 -19.20 -12.13
N ALA A 144 -6.63 -20.35 -12.28
CA ALA A 144 -7.17 -21.48 -13.03
C ALA A 144 -8.42 -22.08 -12.36
N VAL A 145 -8.43 -22.20 -11.02
CA VAL A 145 -9.62 -22.65 -10.27
C VAL A 145 -10.77 -21.68 -10.46
N LEU A 146 -10.53 -20.37 -10.32
CA LEU A 146 -11.57 -19.35 -10.49
C LEU A 146 -12.13 -19.35 -11.92
N ALA A 147 -11.27 -19.44 -12.94
CA ALA A 147 -11.69 -19.52 -14.33
C ALA A 147 -12.50 -20.80 -14.62
N THR A 148 -12.11 -21.95 -14.04
CA THR A 148 -12.84 -23.22 -14.22
C THR A 148 -14.24 -23.18 -13.61
N LEU A 149 -14.45 -22.36 -12.59
CA LEU A 149 -15.76 -22.17 -11.93
C LEU A 149 -16.58 -21.02 -12.55
N SER A 150 -16.17 -20.50 -13.70
CA SER A 150 -16.79 -19.36 -14.38
C SER A 150 -16.90 -18.13 -13.47
N CYS A 151 -15.87 -17.88 -12.68
CA CYS A 151 -15.70 -16.65 -11.91
C CYS A 151 -14.77 -15.71 -12.67
N ASN A 152 -15.27 -14.53 -13.04
CA ASN A 152 -14.44 -13.48 -13.61
C ASN A 152 -13.73 -12.71 -12.49
N ILE A 153 -12.46 -12.37 -12.68
CA ILE A 153 -11.70 -11.57 -11.72
C ILE A 153 -11.77 -10.12 -12.18
N VAL A 154 -12.41 -9.26 -11.39
CA VAL A 154 -12.59 -7.84 -11.71
C VAL A 154 -11.43 -7.02 -11.15
N LYS A 155 -10.99 -7.36 -9.94
CA LYS A 155 -9.87 -6.72 -9.28
C LYS A 155 -9.14 -7.74 -8.44
N ALA A 156 -7.82 -7.70 -8.43
CA ALA A 156 -7.02 -8.50 -7.50
C ALA A 156 -5.80 -7.73 -7.03
N GLU A 157 -5.51 -7.81 -5.74
CA GLU A 157 -4.26 -7.34 -5.16
C GLU A 157 -3.58 -8.53 -4.50
N VAL A 158 -2.36 -8.85 -4.93
CA VAL A 158 -1.60 -10.03 -4.49
C VAL A 158 -0.22 -9.60 -4.05
N TRP A 159 0.17 -9.91 -2.82
CA TRP A 159 1.48 -9.60 -2.26
C TRP A 159 2.16 -10.88 -1.80
N THR A 160 3.47 -10.97 -2.01
CA THR A 160 4.32 -12.02 -1.44
C THR A 160 5.48 -11.42 -0.65
N HIS A 161 5.84 -12.04 0.47
CA HIS A 161 6.95 -11.61 1.32
C HIS A 161 7.36 -12.70 2.30
N ASP A 162 8.67 -12.93 2.44
CA ASP A 162 9.26 -13.94 3.34
C ASP A 162 8.59 -15.32 3.22
N GLY A 163 8.39 -15.79 1.97
CA GLY A 163 7.79 -17.09 1.68
C GLY A 163 6.30 -17.18 1.97
N ARG A 164 5.61 -16.05 2.17
CA ARG A 164 4.16 -15.98 2.38
C ARG A 164 3.48 -15.20 1.27
N THR A 165 2.21 -15.51 1.03
CA THR A 165 1.35 -14.81 0.08
C THR A 165 0.09 -14.32 0.78
N ALA A 166 -0.40 -13.16 0.36
CA ALA A 166 -1.74 -12.69 0.69
C ALA A 166 -2.38 -12.10 -0.56
N ALA A 167 -3.64 -12.42 -0.79
CA ALA A 167 -4.41 -11.93 -1.92
C ALA A 167 -5.80 -11.48 -1.50
N VAL A 168 -6.24 -10.36 -2.06
CA VAL A 168 -7.64 -9.91 -1.99
C VAL A 168 -8.14 -9.85 -3.42
N ILE A 169 -9.10 -10.71 -3.75
CA ILE A 169 -9.60 -10.92 -5.10
C ILE A 169 -11.11 -10.63 -5.13
N GLN A 170 -11.54 -9.73 -6.00
CA GLN A 170 -12.93 -9.43 -6.26
C GLN A 170 -13.37 -10.16 -7.52
N VAL A 171 -14.36 -11.04 -7.36
CA VAL A 171 -14.88 -11.87 -8.44
C VAL A 171 -16.35 -11.59 -8.74
N THR A 172 -16.72 -11.75 -10.00
CA THR A 172 -18.10 -11.79 -10.47
C THR A 172 -18.40 -13.12 -11.12
N ASP A 173 -19.68 -13.46 -11.18
CA ASP A 173 -20.16 -14.53 -12.02
C ASP A 173 -20.07 -14.14 -13.50
N GLU A 174 -19.48 -15.01 -14.33
CA GLU A 174 -19.26 -14.76 -15.76
C GLU A 174 -20.57 -14.49 -16.53
N ALA A 175 -21.64 -15.22 -16.23
CA ALA A 175 -22.89 -15.13 -16.99
C ALA A 175 -23.71 -13.89 -16.62
N THR A 176 -23.68 -13.50 -15.36
CA THR A 176 -24.52 -12.41 -14.83
C THR A 176 -23.77 -11.09 -14.64
N GLY A 177 -22.44 -11.12 -14.55
CA GLY A 177 -21.60 -9.97 -14.23
C GLY A 177 -21.82 -9.43 -12.82
N ARG A 178 -22.43 -10.22 -11.92
CA ARG A 178 -22.77 -9.82 -10.54
C ARG A 178 -22.06 -10.68 -9.51
N ALA A 179 -22.23 -10.37 -8.22
CA ALA A 179 -21.71 -11.20 -7.15
C ALA A 179 -22.19 -12.66 -7.28
N VAL A 180 -21.31 -13.60 -6.94
CA VAL A 180 -21.63 -15.03 -6.94
C VAL A 180 -22.51 -15.32 -5.72
N HIS A 181 -23.82 -15.43 -5.93
CA HIS A 181 -24.79 -15.71 -4.86
C HIS A 181 -24.99 -17.20 -4.58
N ASP A 182 -24.64 -18.08 -5.51
CA ASP A 182 -24.87 -19.52 -5.35
C ASP A 182 -23.98 -20.12 -4.25
N ALA A 183 -24.61 -20.51 -3.14
CA ALA A 183 -23.93 -21.06 -1.98
C ALA A 183 -23.20 -22.37 -2.29
N GLY A 184 -23.71 -23.18 -3.23
CA GLY A 184 -23.07 -24.41 -3.69
C GLY A 184 -21.75 -24.14 -4.39
N ARG A 185 -21.75 -23.23 -5.37
CA ARG A 185 -20.53 -22.77 -6.04
C ARG A 185 -19.56 -22.09 -5.10
N LEU A 186 -20.01 -21.23 -4.19
CA LEU A 186 -19.12 -20.58 -3.21
C LEU A 186 -18.43 -21.61 -2.30
N SER A 187 -19.18 -22.61 -1.84
CA SER A 187 -18.60 -23.72 -1.06
C SER A 187 -17.55 -24.46 -1.88
N ARG A 188 -17.83 -24.70 -3.18
CA ARG A 188 -16.89 -25.35 -4.09
C ARG A 188 -15.64 -24.53 -4.36
N VAL A 189 -15.77 -23.20 -4.54
CA VAL A 189 -14.64 -22.26 -4.65
C VAL A 189 -13.79 -22.37 -3.40
N GLN A 190 -14.40 -22.31 -2.22
CA GLN A 190 -13.69 -22.35 -0.95
C GLN A 190 -12.95 -23.68 -0.73
N GLU A 191 -13.58 -24.81 -1.06
CA GLU A 191 -12.95 -26.14 -1.01
C GLU A 191 -11.73 -26.21 -1.93
N LEU A 192 -11.89 -25.87 -3.21
CA LEU A 192 -10.80 -25.96 -4.19
C LEU A 192 -9.66 -25.01 -3.87
N LEU A 193 -9.95 -23.79 -3.41
CA LEU A 193 -8.91 -22.86 -2.98
C LEU A 193 -8.19 -23.34 -1.72
N ARG A 194 -8.90 -23.94 -0.75
CA ARG A 194 -8.24 -24.56 0.42
C ARG A 194 -7.30 -25.70 0.02
N ASP A 195 -7.70 -26.52 -0.96
CA ASP A 195 -6.87 -27.60 -1.50
C ASP A 195 -5.60 -27.03 -2.18
N VAL A 196 -5.75 -25.97 -2.98
CA VAL A 196 -4.62 -25.27 -3.63
C VAL A 196 -3.66 -24.64 -2.60
N MET A 197 -4.21 -24.10 -1.50
CA MET A 197 -3.47 -23.57 -0.36
C MET A 197 -2.93 -24.66 0.59
N ARG A 198 -3.11 -25.95 0.24
CA ARG A 198 -2.63 -27.13 1.01
C ARG A 198 -3.06 -27.15 2.48
N GLY A 199 -4.19 -26.52 2.81
CA GLY A 199 -4.70 -26.42 4.18
C GLY A 199 -3.93 -25.48 5.12
N ASP A 200 -2.84 -24.85 4.68
CA ASP A 200 -2.07 -23.88 5.46
C ASP A 200 -2.68 -22.46 5.39
N GLY A 201 -3.58 -22.24 4.44
CA GLY A 201 -4.18 -20.95 4.18
C GLY A 201 -5.64 -20.80 4.61
N THR A 202 -6.04 -19.58 4.97
CA THR A 202 -7.45 -19.23 5.16
C THR A 202 -8.04 -18.66 3.87
N CYS A 203 -9.27 -19.06 3.55
CA CYS A 203 -10.07 -18.51 2.47
C CYS A 203 -11.35 -17.93 3.09
N ASN A 204 -11.39 -16.61 3.25
CA ASN A 204 -12.49 -15.90 3.88
C ASN A 204 -13.24 -15.02 2.87
N ARG A 205 -14.53 -14.79 3.13
CA ARG A 205 -15.30 -13.74 2.45
C ARG A 205 -14.90 -12.40 3.07
N GLY A 206 -14.30 -11.51 2.28
CA GLY A 206 -13.80 -10.23 2.78
C GLY A 206 -14.91 -9.24 3.14
N GLY A 207 -14.65 -8.38 4.12
CA GLY A 207 -15.53 -7.26 4.47
C GLY A 207 -15.42 -6.12 3.46
N THR A 208 -16.56 -5.56 3.05
CA THR A 208 -16.66 -4.43 2.11
C THR A 208 -16.48 -3.11 2.86
N GLY A 209 -15.32 -2.46 2.73
CA GLY A 209 -15.15 -1.09 3.26
C GLY A 209 -13.71 -0.68 3.54
N ILE A 210 -12.79 -1.63 3.67
CA ILE A 210 -11.36 -1.36 3.83
C ILE A 210 -10.68 -1.48 2.47
N SER A 211 -9.76 -0.57 2.14
CA SER A 211 -8.94 -0.70 0.93
C SER A 211 -8.24 -2.06 0.92
N ALA A 212 -8.24 -2.74 -0.23
CA ALA A 212 -7.61 -4.04 -0.40
C ALA A 212 -6.13 -4.02 0.06
N GLU A 213 -5.43 -2.92 -0.20
CA GLU A 213 -4.04 -2.74 0.24
C GLU A 213 -3.90 -2.71 1.77
N ARG A 214 -4.82 -2.02 2.47
CA ARG A 214 -4.85 -2.02 3.95
C ARG A 214 -5.20 -3.41 4.48
N ARG A 215 -6.13 -4.11 3.84
CA ARG A 215 -6.50 -5.48 4.22
C ARG A 215 -5.34 -6.46 4.07
N LEU A 216 -4.50 -6.29 3.05
CA LEU A 216 -3.30 -7.11 2.84
C LEU A 216 -2.27 -6.94 3.95
N HIS A 217 -2.10 -5.74 4.53
CA HIS A 217 -1.24 -5.55 5.69
C HIS A 217 -1.72 -6.37 6.89
N THR A 218 -3.02 -6.35 7.17
CA THR A 218 -3.62 -7.13 8.25
C THR A 218 -3.43 -8.64 8.02
N LEU A 219 -3.74 -9.14 6.81
CA LEU A 219 -3.58 -10.56 6.46
C LEU A 219 -2.13 -11.06 6.58
N MET A 220 -1.16 -10.19 6.29
CA MET A 220 0.28 -10.49 6.43
C MET A 220 0.79 -10.38 7.88
N LEU A 221 0.09 -9.66 8.76
CA LEU A 221 0.42 -9.56 10.17
C LEU A 221 -0.12 -10.74 10.98
N ASP A 222 -1.39 -11.12 10.78
CA ASP A 222 -2.08 -12.15 11.56
C ASP A 222 -1.34 -13.50 11.51
N SER A 223 -0.68 -13.79 10.39
CA SER A 223 0.15 -15.00 10.21
C SER A 223 1.52 -14.94 10.88
N VAL A 224 1.97 -13.79 11.40
CA VAL A 224 3.19 -13.68 12.24
C VAL A 224 2.87 -14.05 13.70
N GLY A 225 1.61 -13.87 14.14
CA GLY A 225 1.18 -14.12 15.52
C GLY A 225 0.95 -15.59 15.87
N GLY A 226 0.78 -16.46 14.86
CA GLY A 226 0.67 -17.91 15.04
C GLY A 226 2.02 -18.52 15.36
N GLY A 227 2.20 -18.97 16.60
CA GLY A 227 3.41 -19.66 17.06
C GLY A 227 3.78 -20.83 16.14
N GLY A 228 5.07 -20.93 15.79
CA GLY A 228 5.56 -22.06 14.99
C GLY A 228 6.89 -21.81 14.29
N ALA A 229 7.27 -20.56 14.04
CA ALA A 229 8.66 -20.25 13.71
C ALA A 229 9.48 -20.19 15.02
N GLU A 230 9.55 -21.32 15.71
CA GLU A 230 10.75 -21.68 16.46
C GLU A 230 11.93 -21.38 15.54
N GLU A 231 12.80 -20.48 15.97
CA GLU A 231 14.20 -20.41 15.57
C GLU A 231 14.50 -21.01 14.19
N ALA A 232 13.89 -20.45 13.14
CA ALA A 232 14.55 -20.43 11.85
C ALA A 232 15.72 -19.45 12.03
N GLY A 233 16.74 -19.92 12.74
CA GLY A 233 18.10 -19.43 12.76
C GLY A 233 18.74 -19.63 11.39
N GLY A 234 18.01 -19.27 10.33
CA GLY A 234 18.63 -18.76 9.14
C GLY A 234 19.32 -17.49 9.59
N GLY A 235 20.59 -17.63 9.98
CA GLY A 235 21.54 -16.54 9.87
C GLY A 235 21.27 -15.92 8.51
N ARG A 236 20.67 -14.73 8.51
CA ARG A 236 20.25 -14.05 7.29
C ARG A 236 21.58 -13.64 6.67
N ASP A 237 22.15 -14.55 5.87
CA ASP A 237 23.48 -14.43 5.32
C ASP A 237 23.63 -13.01 4.80
N GLU A 238 24.63 -12.29 5.27
CA GLU A 238 25.05 -11.02 4.68
C GLU A 238 25.62 -11.21 3.26
N SER A 239 25.44 -12.40 2.68
CA SER A 239 25.93 -12.82 1.39
C SER A 239 24.74 -13.12 0.46
N GLY A 240 24.38 -12.15 -0.39
CA GLY A 240 23.71 -12.44 -1.66
C GLY A 240 22.30 -11.87 -1.87
N GLY A 241 21.64 -11.31 -0.86
CA GLY A 241 20.36 -10.63 -1.07
C GLY A 241 20.54 -9.37 -1.92
N CYS A 242 19.76 -9.25 -3.00
CA CYS A 242 19.61 -8.08 -3.87
C CYS A 242 19.98 -6.78 -3.13
N GLY A 243 20.86 -5.94 -3.69
CA GLY A 243 21.46 -4.74 -3.08
C GLY A 243 20.50 -3.61 -2.67
N VAL A 244 19.27 -3.96 -2.31
CA VAL A 244 18.24 -3.15 -1.67
C VAL A 244 18.76 -2.76 -0.29
N ALA A 245 19.00 -1.47 -0.11
CA ALA A 245 19.27 -0.90 1.20
C ALA A 245 18.11 -1.25 2.14
N ARG A 246 18.38 -2.07 3.15
CA ARG A 246 17.37 -2.46 4.15
C ARG A 246 16.85 -1.22 4.87
N PRO A 247 15.54 -1.12 5.12
CA PRO A 247 14.99 -0.03 5.91
C PRO A 247 15.58 -0.07 7.30
N LYS A 248 16.00 1.09 7.81
CA LYS A 248 16.53 1.23 9.16
C LYS A 248 15.43 1.79 10.07
N VAL A 249 14.93 0.94 10.97
CA VAL A 249 13.95 1.34 11.98
C VAL A 249 14.65 1.45 13.34
N VAL A 250 14.44 2.58 14.02
CA VAL A 250 14.96 2.83 15.36
C VAL A 250 13.77 3.19 16.26
N VAL A 251 13.65 2.51 17.40
CA VAL A 251 12.56 2.73 18.36
C VAL A 251 13.14 3.13 19.71
N MET A 252 12.83 4.34 20.16
CA MET A 252 13.38 4.93 21.38
C MET A 252 12.26 5.39 22.32
N ASP A 253 12.55 5.45 23.62
CA ASP A 253 11.57 5.89 24.60
C ASP A 253 11.73 7.40 24.84
N CYS A 254 10.62 8.15 24.76
CA CYS A 254 10.57 9.56 25.14
C CYS A 254 9.89 9.68 26.51
N ALA A 255 10.70 9.54 27.57
CA ALA A 255 10.23 9.48 28.95
C ALA A 255 9.44 10.73 29.39
N GLU A 256 9.83 11.92 28.91
CA GLU A 256 9.22 13.20 29.32
C GLU A 256 7.74 13.29 28.98
N ARG A 257 7.32 12.68 27.86
CA ARG A 257 5.94 12.75 27.34
C ARG A 257 5.23 11.41 27.28
N ARG A 258 5.81 10.35 27.86
CA ARG A 258 5.28 8.96 27.78
C ARG A 258 4.94 8.55 26.34
N TYR A 259 5.81 8.90 25.40
CA TYR A 259 5.71 8.49 24.00
C TYR A 259 6.80 7.46 23.68
N THR A 260 6.53 6.62 22.70
CA THR A 260 7.58 5.88 21.99
C THR A 260 7.86 6.61 20.68
N VAL A 261 9.13 6.87 20.37
CA VAL A 261 9.56 7.51 19.13
C VAL A 261 10.04 6.43 18.18
N VAL A 262 9.42 6.36 17.01
CA VAL A 262 9.80 5.48 15.90
C VAL A 262 10.41 6.33 14.81
N ILE A 263 11.65 6.03 14.45
CA ILE A 263 12.37 6.68 13.35
C ILE A 263 12.60 5.63 12.27
N LEU A 264 12.09 5.89 11.06
CA LEU A 264 12.27 5.08 9.87
C LEU A 264 13.11 5.86 8.86
N ARG A 265 14.18 5.23 8.35
CA ARG A 265 14.96 5.71 7.21
C ARG A 265 15.00 4.61 6.15
N CYS A 266 14.62 4.95 4.92
CA CYS A 266 14.70 4.03 3.80
C CYS A 266 14.73 4.78 2.46
N ARG A 267 14.94 4.08 1.36
CA ARG A 267 14.81 4.67 0.02
C ARG A 267 13.35 5.11 -0.19
N ASP A 268 13.16 6.33 -0.64
CA ASP A 268 11.81 6.83 -0.89
C ASP A 268 11.10 6.04 -2.00
N ARG A 269 9.78 5.88 -1.83
CA ARG A 269 8.90 5.26 -2.82
C ARG A 269 7.44 5.67 -2.62
N PRO A 270 6.61 5.57 -3.66
CA PRO A 270 5.17 5.78 -3.54
C PRO A 270 4.55 4.92 -2.41
N LYS A 271 3.57 5.51 -1.73
CA LYS A 271 2.78 4.88 -0.66
C LYS A 271 3.57 4.43 0.59
N LEU A 272 4.83 4.84 0.76
CA LEU A 272 5.65 4.49 1.93
C LEU A 272 5.01 4.93 3.26
N LEU A 273 4.48 6.16 3.31
CA LEU A 273 3.77 6.68 4.48
C LEU A 273 2.55 5.80 4.82
N PHE A 274 1.76 5.44 3.81
CA PHE A 274 0.59 4.58 3.99
C PHE A 274 0.96 3.21 4.57
N ASP A 275 2.00 2.55 4.04
CA ASP A 275 2.45 1.25 4.54
C ASP A 275 2.89 1.31 6.00
N THR A 276 3.62 2.36 6.35
CA THR A 276 4.11 2.56 7.70
C THR A 276 2.96 2.78 8.68
N LEU A 277 1.96 3.58 8.28
CA LEU A 277 0.77 3.82 9.11
C LEU A 277 -0.13 2.58 9.22
N CYS A 278 -0.29 1.80 8.14
CA CYS A 278 -0.99 0.52 8.21
C CYS A 278 -0.32 -0.42 9.21
N ALA A 279 1.00 -0.56 9.15
CA ALA A 279 1.74 -1.40 10.09
C ALA A 279 1.58 -0.93 11.55
N LEU A 280 1.65 0.38 11.81
CA LEU A 280 1.41 0.92 13.16
C LEU A 280 -0.02 0.66 13.63
N ALA A 281 -1.01 0.86 12.76
CA ALA A 281 -2.42 0.65 13.09
C ALA A 281 -2.74 -0.82 13.36
N ASP A 282 -2.21 -1.75 12.56
CA ASP A 282 -2.40 -3.19 12.75
C ASP A 282 -1.69 -3.70 14.03
N LEU A 283 -0.63 -3.01 14.45
CA LEU A 283 0.01 -3.22 15.76
C LEU A 283 -0.69 -2.49 16.91
N GLN A 284 -1.84 -1.86 16.65
CA GLN A 284 -2.64 -1.10 17.62
C GLN A 284 -1.89 0.08 18.26
N TYR A 285 -1.02 0.75 17.48
CA TYR A 285 -0.42 2.03 17.87
C TYR A 285 -1.11 3.21 17.20
N VAL A 286 -1.26 4.28 17.98
CA VAL A 286 -1.80 5.57 17.55
C VAL A 286 -0.66 6.56 17.42
N VAL A 287 -0.61 7.26 16.28
CA VAL A 287 0.35 8.34 16.03
C VAL A 287 -0.18 9.65 16.60
N PHE A 288 0.53 10.19 17.59
CA PHE A 288 0.21 11.47 18.21
C PHE A 288 0.90 12.63 17.52
N HIS A 289 2.18 12.46 17.23
CA HIS A 289 2.93 13.42 16.42
C HIS A 289 3.71 12.68 15.36
N GLY A 290 4.00 13.34 14.27
CA GLY A 290 4.89 12.79 13.28
C GLY A 290 5.37 13.80 12.27
N THR A 291 6.54 13.53 11.71
CA THR A 291 7.08 14.27 10.59
C THR A 291 7.57 13.30 9.54
N VAL A 292 7.25 13.60 8.29
CA VAL A 292 7.61 12.82 7.12
C VAL A 292 8.30 13.78 6.16
N ASP A 293 9.50 13.43 5.73
CA ASP A 293 10.26 14.16 4.74
C ASP A 293 10.78 13.18 3.67
N ALA A 294 10.18 13.27 2.49
CA ALA A 294 10.63 12.61 1.26
C ALA A 294 11.19 13.63 0.26
N GLU A 295 11.33 14.91 0.63
CA GLU A 295 11.77 15.95 -0.30
C GLU A 295 13.27 15.84 -0.57
N GLY A 296 13.63 15.19 -1.67
CA GLY A 296 15.01 15.07 -2.13
C GLY A 296 15.10 14.92 -3.64
N ALA A 297 15.48 15.99 -4.33
CA ALA A 297 15.78 15.94 -5.77
C ALA A 297 16.97 15.01 -6.11
N SER A 298 17.74 14.55 -5.12
CA SER A 298 18.84 13.61 -5.30
C SER A 298 18.36 12.17 -5.18
N LYS A 299 18.73 11.32 -6.15
CA LYS A 299 18.51 9.86 -6.16
C LYS A 299 18.99 9.12 -4.89
N ASP A 300 19.85 9.76 -4.10
CA ASP A 300 20.47 9.21 -2.89
C ASP A 300 19.83 9.71 -1.59
N LYS A 301 18.76 10.52 -1.66
CA LYS A 301 18.10 10.96 -0.42
C LYS A 301 17.21 9.84 0.12
N GLU A 302 17.46 9.47 1.36
CA GLU A 302 16.60 8.58 2.13
C GLU A 302 15.34 9.35 2.55
N ALA A 303 14.18 8.72 2.44
CA ALA A 303 12.97 9.17 3.10
C ALA A 303 13.16 9.06 4.61
N TYR A 304 12.80 10.12 5.32
CA TYR A 304 12.84 10.20 6.77
C TYR A 304 11.41 10.26 7.32
N GLN A 305 11.09 9.38 8.25
CA GLN A 305 9.83 9.41 8.97
C GLN A 305 10.08 9.26 10.46
N GLU A 306 9.47 10.12 11.25
CA GLU A 306 9.53 10.10 12.71
C GLU A 306 8.12 10.17 13.27
N TYR A 307 7.77 9.24 14.15
CA TYR A 307 6.45 9.13 14.76
C TYR A 307 6.55 9.03 16.27
N TYR A 308 5.70 9.76 16.96
CA TYR A 308 5.48 9.71 18.39
C TYR A 308 4.20 8.91 18.62
N ILE A 309 4.35 7.68 19.09
CA ILE A 309 3.26 6.73 19.19
C ILE A 309 2.97 6.34 20.64
N ARG A 310 1.73 5.94 20.88
CA ARG A 310 1.32 5.13 22.04
C ARG A 310 0.46 3.99 21.56
N HIS A 311 0.48 2.90 22.30
CA HIS A 311 -0.47 1.82 22.06
C HIS A 311 -1.89 2.33 22.39
N VAL A 312 -2.94 1.71 21.82
CA VAL A 312 -4.35 2.09 22.05
C VAL A 312 -4.76 2.03 23.52
N ASP A 313 -4.03 1.25 24.34
CA ASP A 313 -4.19 1.22 25.81
C ASP A 313 -3.61 2.46 26.52
N GLY A 314 -3.04 3.41 25.78
CA GLY A 314 -2.46 4.65 26.27
C GLY A 314 -1.02 4.56 26.76
N HIS A 315 -0.37 3.38 26.68
CA HIS A 315 1.00 3.19 27.17
C HIS A 315 2.04 3.27 26.04
N PRO A 316 3.29 3.68 26.34
CA PRO A 316 4.41 3.47 25.43
C PRO A 316 4.79 1.99 25.37
N VAL A 317 5.65 1.61 24.42
CA VAL A 317 6.23 0.27 24.31
C VAL A 317 6.87 -0.13 25.64
N ARG A 318 6.51 -1.30 26.18
CA ARG A 318 6.84 -1.69 27.57
C ARG A 318 7.97 -2.70 27.65
N SER A 319 8.19 -3.47 26.60
CA SER A 319 9.14 -4.58 26.59
C SER A 319 10.02 -4.60 25.35
N ASP A 320 11.22 -5.17 25.47
CA ASP A 320 12.12 -5.34 24.31
C ASP A 320 11.56 -6.32 23.29
N ALA A 321 10.75 -7.30 23.70
CA ALA A 321 10.07 -8.21 22.79
C ALA A 321 9.02 -7.47 21.92
N GLU A 322 8.24 -6.58 22.54
CA GLU A 322 7.29 -5.70 21.86
C GLU A 322 8.01 -4.72 20.94
N ARG A 323 9.11 -4.11 21.40
CA ARG A 323 9.98 -3.23 20.60
C ARG A 323 10.53 -3.96 19.37
N ALA A 324 11.06 -5.16 19.57
CA ALA A 324 11.61 -5.97 18.49
C ALA A 324 10.52 -6.41 17.51
N ARG A 325 9.30 -6.71 17.99
CA ARG A 325 8.14 -6.99 17.14
C ARG A 325 7.77 -5.77 16.30
N LEU A 326 7.68 -4.59 16.91
CA LEU A 326 7.40 -3.33 16.22
C LEU A 326 8.41 -3.04 15.11
N VAL A 327 9.72 -3.16 15.41
CA VAL A 327 10.79 -3.00 14.42
C VAL A 327 10.61 -3.96 13.25
N ARG A 328 10.51 -5.28 13.52
CA ARG A 328 10.38 -6.30 12.47
C ARG A 328 9.13 -6.08 11.60
N CYS A 329 7.99 -5.74 12.21
CA CYS A 329 6.75 -5.51 11.47
C CYS A 329 6.82 -4.27 10.58
N LEU A 330 7.48 -3.20 11.03
CA LEU A 330 7.68 -2.00 10.22
C LEU A 330 8.66 -2.25 9.05
N GLU A 331 9.78 -2.93 9.31
CA GLU A 331 10.73 -3.32 8.27
C GLU A 331 10.03 -4.19 7.21
N ALA A 332 9.31 -5.22 7.64
CA ALA A 332 8.54 -6.09 6.74
C ALA A 332 7.49 -5.30 5.94
N ALA A 333 6.75 -4.39 6.57
CA ALA A 333 5.74 -3.57 5.88
C ALA A 333 6.34 -2.68 4.78
N VAL A 334 7.53 -2.11 5.03
CA VAL A 334 8.26 -1.33 4.03
C VAL A 334 8.78 -2.22 2.91
N GLU A 335 9.36 -3.37 3.25
CA GLU A 335 9.97 -4.32 2.31
C GLU A 335 8.96 -4.98 1.38
N ARG A 336 7.76 -5.33 1.86
CA ARG A 336 6.68 -5.96 1.07
C ARG A 336 6.40 -5.26 -0.26
N ARG A 337 6.42 -3.93 -0.28
CA ARG A 337 6.19 -3.12 -1.50
C ARG A 337 7.48 -2.54 -2.10
N ALA A 338 8.61 -2.62 -1.38
CA ALA A 338 9.91 -2.14 -1.89
C ALA A 338 10.67 -3.18 -2.73
N SER A 339 10.30 -4.46 -2.68
CA SER A 339 10.96 -5.52 -3.44
C SER A 339 11.04 -5.15 -4.93
N ASN A 340 12.27 -4.89 -5.39
CA ASN A 340 12.60 -4.40 -6.74
C ASN A 340 12.43 -5.49 -7.81
N GLY A 341 11.22 -6.04 -7.93
CA GLY A 341 10.83 -6.82 -9.09
C GLY A 341 10.81 -5.94 -10.34
N LEU A 342 10.94 -6.58 -11.50
CA LEU A 342 10.69 -5.92 -12.77
C LEU A 342 9.19 -5.61 -12.88
N GLU A 343 8.85 -4.34 -13.07
CA GLU A 343 7.47 -3.90 -13.26
C GLU A 343 7.04 -4.15 -14.71
N LEU A 344 6.04 -5.00 -14.86
CA LEU A 344 5.39 -5.37 -16.10
C LEU A 344 3.96 -4.86 -16.09
N GLU A 345 3.63 -4.01 -17.02
CA GLU A 345 2.25 -3.57 -17.24
C GLU A 345 1.70 -4.27 -18.48
N VAL A 346 0.57 -4.93 -18.33
CA VAL A 346 -0.12 -5.68 -19.37
C VAL A 346 -1.42 -4.95 -19.68
N TRP A 347 -1.53 -4.47 -20.93
CA TRP A 347 -2.73 -3.81 -21.44
C TRP A 347 -3.34 -4.67 -22.54
N THR A 348 -4.55 -5.16 -22.32
CA THR A 348 -5.25 -6.04 -23.28
C THR A 348 -6.76 -5.91 -23.11
N GLU A 349 -7.51 -6.33 -24.13
CA GLU A 349 -8.94 -6.56 -23.97
C GLU A 349 -9.14 -7.72 -22.98
N ASP A 350 -10.06 -7.52 -22.03
CA ASP A 350 -10.34 -8.50 -20.98
C ASP A 350 -11.14 -9.68 -21.54
N ARG A 351 -10.80 -10.87 -21.06
CA ARG A 351 -11.51 -12.13 -21.37
C ARG A 351 -11.41 -13.07 -20.19
N VAL A 352 -12.43 -13.90 -20.01
CA VAL A 352 -12.43 -14.91 -18.94
C VAL A 352 -11.23 -15.84 -19.11
N GLY A 353 -10.49 -16.03 -18.01
CA GLY A 353 -9.28 -16.84 -17.98
C GLY A 353 -8.00 -16.12 -18.45
N LEU A 354 -8.07 -14.85 -18.85
CA LEU A 354 -6.89 -14.06 -19.25
C LEU A 354 -5.80 -14.07 -18.16
N LEU A 355 -6.17 -13.79 -16.90
CA LEU A 355 -5.21 -13.78 -15.80
C LEU A 355 -4.60 -15.18 -15.56
N SER A 356 -5.36 -16.24 -15.78
CA SER A 356 -4.85 -17.62 -15.71
C SER A 356 -3.80 -17.89 -16.79
N GLU A 357 -4.03 -17.40 -18.01
CA GLU A 357 -3.08 -17.50 -19.12
C GLU A 357 -1.80 -16.71 -18.85
N ILE A 358 -1.91 -15.44 -18.45
CA ILE A 358 -0.76 -14.57 -18.15
C ILE A 358 0.10 -15.18 -17.03
N THR A 359 -0.53 -15.56 -15.92
CA THR A 359 0.18 -16.14 -14.78
C THR A 359 0.78 -17.51 -15.11
N ARG A 360 0.16 -18.28 -16.01
CA ARG A 360 0.74 -19.51 -16.55
C ARG A 360 1.98 -19.23 -17.39
N VAL A 361 1.95 -18.24 -18.28
CA VAL A 361 3.12 -17.82 -19.06
C VAL A 361 4.28 -17.43 -18.14
N PHE A 362 4.03 -16.65 -17.08
CA PHE A 362 5.06 -16.33 -16.10
C PHE A 362 5.62 -17.58 -15.42
N ARG A 363 4.75 -18.49 -14.98
CA ARG A 363 5.16 -19.77 -14.36
C ARG A 363 6.03 -20.63 -15.31
N GLU A 364 5.64 -20.76 -16.57
CA GLU A 364 6.35 -21.56 -17.58
C GLU A 364 7.73 -20.96 -17.90
N ASN A 365 7.87 -19.65 -17.82
CA ASN A 365 9.13 -18.92 -17.95
C ASN A 365 9.91 -18.81 -16.61
N SER A 366 9.54 -19.59 -15.59
CA SER A 366 10.19 -19.60 -14.27
C SER A 366 10.22 -18.24 -13.56
N LEU A 367 9.22 -17.41 -13.82
CA LEU A 367 9.03 -16.13 -13.15
C LEU A 367 8.13 -16.29 -11.92
N SER A 368 8.54 -15.64 -10.85
CA SER A 368 7.77 -15.52 -9.62
C SER A 368 7.14 -14.13 -9.55
N ILE A 369 5.85 -14.08 -9.22
CA ILE A 369 5.11 -12.84 -9.07
C ILE A 369 5.25 -12.40 -7.63
N ILE A 370 6.04 -11.34 -7.41
CA ILE A 370 6.22 -10.76 -6.08
C ILE A 370 4.96 -9.97 -5.68
N ARG A 371 4.42 -9.23 -6.65
CA ARG A 371 3.21 -8.44 -6.47
C ARG A 371 2.40 -8.40 -7.77
N ALA A 372 1.08 -8.38 -7.65
CA ALA A 372 0.17 -8.10 -8.76
C ALA A 372 -0.94 -7.14 -8.31
N ALA A 373 -1.21 -6.14 -9.14
CA ALA A 373 -2.38 -5.28 -9.07
C ALA A 373 -3.15 -5.45 -10.38
N ILE A 374 -4.28 -6.11 -10.31
CA ILE A 374 -5.11 -6.52 -11.46
C ILE A 374 -6.37 -5.67 -11.43
N THR A 375 -6.72 -5.09 -12.57
CA THR A 375 -7.91 -4.26 -12.67
C THR A 375 -8.53 -4.37 -14.04
N THR A 376 -9.79 -4.78 -14.10
CA THR A 376 -10.60 -4.70 -15.31
C THR A 376 -11.44 -3.42 -15.28
N ARG A 377 -11.32 -2.60 -16.32
CA ARG A 377 -12.12 -1.39 -16.52
C ARG A 377 -12.67 -1.32 -17.94
N ASP A 378 -13.99 -1.16 -18.06
CA ASP A 378 -14.67 -0.96 -19.36
C ASP A 378 -14.32 -2.04 -20.41
N GLY A 379 -14.13 -3.29 -19.98
CA GLY A 379 -13.75 -4.41 -20.84
C GLY A 379 -12.26 -4.50 -21.15
N LYS A 380 -11.41 -3.64 -20.58
CA LYS A 380 -9.96 -3.67 -20.72
C LYS A 380 -9.30 -4.11 -19.42
N ALA A 381 -8.31 -4.98 -19.53
CA ALA A 381 -7.45 -5.36 -18.42
C ALA A 381 -6.23 -4.43 -18.37
N GLU A 382 -6.05 -3.77 -17.23
CA GLU A 382 -4.93 -2.89 -16.89
C GLU A 382 -4.22 -3.52 -15.69
N ASP A 383 -3.31 -4.45 -15.99
CA ASP A 383 -2.69 -5.29 -14.96
C ASP A 383 -1.22 -4.91 -14.78
N THR A 384 -0.80 -4.74 -13.53
CA THR A 384 0.59 -4.45 -13.17
C THR A 384 1.15 -5.59 -12.32
N PHE A 385 2.23 -6.22 -12.81
CA PHE A 385 2.94 -7.30 -12.13
C PHE A 385 4.36 -6.85 -11.77
N TYR A 386 4.84 -7.30 -10.62
CA TYR A 386 6.22 -7.17 -10.19
C TYR A 386 6.80 -8.56 -10.14
N VAL A 387 7.71 -8.86 -11.06
CA VAL A 387 8.24 -10.20 -11.25
C VAL A 387 9.72 -10.28 -10.93
N SER A 388 10.14 -11.42 -10.40
CA SER A 388 11.54 -11.83 -10.27
C SER A 388 11.74 -13.19 -10.93
N ASP A 389 13.00 -13.62 -11.07
CA ASP A 389 13.27 -15.02 -11.32
C ASP A 389 12.81 -15.89 -10.13
N ALA A 390 12.83 -17.22 -10.31
CA ALA A 390 12.47 -18.19 -9.27
C ALA A 390 13.35 -18.12 -8.01
N TYR A 391 14.51 -17.44 -8.07
CA TYR A 391 15.48 -17.29 -6.99
C TYR A 391 15.45 -15.89 -6.34
N GLY A 392 14.57 -14.99 -6.80
CA GLY A 392 14.44 -13.61 -6.30
C GLY A 392 15.41 -12.59 -6.94
N ASN A 393 16.13 -12.96 -8.01
CA ASN A 393 17.00 -12.05 -8.75
C ASN A 393 16.23 -11.28 -9.84
N PRO A 394 16.81 -10.16 -10.34
CA PRO A 394 16.27 -9.44 -11.49
C PRO A 394 16.15 -10.34 -12.71
N VAL A 395 15.06 -10.17 -13.46
CA VAL A 395 14.80 -10.98 -14.65
C VAL A 395 15.71 -10.58 -15.81
N ASP A 396 16.22 -11.58 -16.51
CA ASP A 396 17.07 -11.43 -17.68
C ASP A 396 16.27 -11.04 -18.93
N GLY A 397 16.91 -10.29 -19.83
CA GLY A 397 16.26 -9.76 -21.03
C GLY A 397 15.71 -10.84 -21.97
N ARG A 398 16.34 -12.02 -22.02
CA ARG A 398 15.90 -13.13 -22.89
C ARG A 398 14.57 -13.71 -22.44
N THR A 399 14.41 -13.91 -21.13
CA THR A 399 13.14 -14.36 -20.55
C THR A 399 12.04 -13.33 -20.78
N MET A 400 12.38 -12.04 -20.77
CA MET A 400 11.44 -10.97 -21.09
C MET A 400 10.98 -10.99 -22.55
N ASP A 401 11.90 -11.18 -23.48
CA ASP A 401 11.57 -11.28 -24.90
C ASP A 401 10.66 -12.50 -25.14
N ALA A 402 10.96 -13.65 -24.53
CA ALA A 402 10.14 -14.87 -24.62
C ALA A 402 8.72 -14.68 -24.03
N VAL A 403 8.60 -13.99 -22.90
CA VAL A 403 7.30 -13.65 -22.29
C VAL A 403 6.52 -12.71 -23.20
N GLY A 404 7.16 -11.69 -23.77
CA GLY A 404 6.54 -10.77 -24.72
C GLY A 404 6.02 -11.49 -25.97
N GLU A 405 6.79 -12.42 -26.53
CA GLU A 405 6.39 -13.24 -27.67
C GLU A 405 5.19 -14.15 -27.34
N GLN A 406 5.17 -14.78 -26.15
CA GLN A 406 4.09 -15.66 -25.73
C GLN A 406 2.78 -14.91 -25.40
N LEU A 407 2.88 -13.70 -24.86
CA LEU A 407 1.71 -12.87 -24.57
C LEU A 407 1.13 -12.19 -25.83
N GLY A 408 1.92 -12.11 -26.92
CA GLY A 408 1.52 -11.90 -28.32
C GLY A 408 0.61 -10.69 -28.59
N HIS A 409 -0.67 -10.81 -28.22
CA HIS A 409 -1.70 -9.78 -28.39
C HIS A 409 -1.70 -8.72 -27.29
N ALA A 410 -1.11 -9.00 -26.12
CA ALA A 410 -1.09 -8.05 -25.03
C ALA A 410 0.04 -7.04 -25.20
N VAL A 411 -0.26 -5.75 -25.00
CA VAL A 411 0.77 -4.71 -24.99
C VAL A 411 1.50 -4.80 -23.65
N LEU A 412 2.69 -5.39 -23.67
CA LEU A 412 3.57 -5.49 -22.51
C LEU A 412 4.47 -4.24 -22.44
N ARG A 413 4.23 -3.36 -21.47
CA ARG A 413 5.14 -2.26 -21.16
C ARG A 413 6.03 -2.66 -19.99
N VAL A 414 7.34 -2.70 -20.23
CA VAL A 414 8.33 -3.01 -19.20
C VAL A 414 8.86 -1.72 -18.61
N LYS A 415 8.50 -1.42 -17.37
CA LYS A 415 9.04 -0.26 -16.65
C LYS A 415 10.27 -0.70 -15.88
N ARG A 416 11.44 -0.60 -16.53
CA ARG A 416 12.72 -0.82 -15.84
C ARG A 416 12.94 0.31 -14.84
N GLY A 417 13.01 -0.02 -13.55
CA GLY A 417 13.37 0.93 -12.51
C GLY A 417 14.68 1.65 -12.84
N GLY A 418 14.59 2.85 -13.41
CA GLY A 418 15.73 3.72 -13.69
C GLY A 418 16.16 3.92 -15.15
N HIS A 419 15.40 3.53 -16.18
CA HIS A 419 15.84 3.69 -17.57
C HIS A 419 14.79 4.27 -18.54
N ASP A 420 14.33 5.50 -18.30
CA ASP A 420 13.87 6.37 -19.39
C ASP A 420 15.10 6.91 -20.12
N ALA A 421 15.75 6.06 -20.92
CA ALA A 421 16.52 6.56 -22.05
C ALA A 421 15.66 6.30 -23.28
N PRO A 422 15.00 7.32 -23.86
CA PRO A 422 14.44 7.17 -25.18
C PRO A 422 15.57 6.71 -26.09
N VAL A 423 15.35 5.60 -26.79
CA VAL A 423 16.23 5.11 -27.86
C VAL A 423 16.25 6.20 -28.93
N LYS A 424 17.17 7.16 -28.77
CA LYS A 424 17.48 8.12 -29.83
C LYS A 424 18.20 7.31 -30.88
N HIS A 425 17.50 7.08 -31.98
CA HIS A 425 18.10 6.67 -33.24
C HIS A 425 19.37 7.50 -33.47
N GLU A 426 20.50 6.80 -33.46
CA GLU A 426 21.80 7.33 -33.81
C GLU A 426 21.73 7.83 -35.27
N ALA A 427 21.54 9.14 -35.44
CA ALA A 427 21.91 9.81 -36.65
C ALA A 427 23.36 10.25 -36.49
N GLU A 428 24.25 9.52 -37.16
CA GLU A 428 25.66 9.79 -37.32
C GLU A 428 25.91 11.27 -37.64
N GLY A 429 26.66 11.95 -36.78
CA GLY A 429 27.02 13.35 -36.97
C GLY A 429 28.16 13.72 -36.02
N GLY A 430 29.38 13.35 -36.39
CA GLY A 430 30.58 13.68 -35.63
C GLY A 430 30.79 15.19 -35.49
N ALA A 431 30.93 15.65 -34.25
CA ALA A 431 31.66 16.87 -33.93
C ALA A 431 32.19 16.75 -32.49
N VAL A 432 33.49 16.48 -32.38
CA VAL A 432 34.26 16.50 -31.14
C VAL A 432 34.21 17.93 -30.58
N SER A 433 33.47 18.14 -29.48
CA SER A 433 33.45 19.43 -28.78
C SER A 433 34.14 19.28 -27.43
N VAL A 434 35.42 19.67 -27.41
CA VAL A 434 36.26 19.82 -26.23
C VAL A 434 36.06 21.25 -25.70
N LEU A 435 35.19 21.39 -24.71
CA LEU A 435 35.02 22.58 -23.86
C LEU A 435 34.70 22.00 -22.48
N GLY A 436 35.56 22.08 -21.46
CA GLY A 436 36.14 23.31 -20.95
C GLY A 436 35.71 23.43 -19.50
N SER A 437 36.52 22.83 -18.61
CA SER A 437 36.85 23.28 -17.25
C SER A 437 35.79 23.92 -16.33
N LEU A 438 35.65 23.30 -15.15
CA LEU A 438 35.72 23.93 -13.81
C LEU A 438 34.82 25.15 -13.53
N LEU A 439 33.69 24.91 -12.84
CA LEU A 439 33.14 25.87 -11.87
C LEU A 439 32.92 25.18 -10.52
N LYS A 440 33.93 25.30 -9.66
CA LYS A 440 33.78 25.20 -8.20
C LYS A 440 33.13 26.50 -7.72
N SER A 441 31.93 26.43 -7.15
CA SER A 441 31.45 27.47 -6.23
C SER A 441 30.78 26.82 -5.03
N SER A 442 31.50 26.83 -3.92
CA SER A 442 31.00 26.58 -2.58
C SER A 442 29.94 27.61 -2.21
N PHE A 443 28.70 27.19 -1.97
CA PHE A 443 27.74 27.99 -1.21
C PHE A 443 27.49 27.32 0.14
N GLN A 444 28.26 27.75 1.13
CA GLN A 444 27.92 27.61 2.55
C GLN A 444 26.85 28.66 2.86
N GLY A 445 25.66 28.25 3.30
CA GLY A 445 24.64 29.23 3.67
C GLY A 445 23.25 28.69 3.96
N LEU A 446 23.10 27.74 4.88
CA LEU A 446 21.80 27.46 5.50
C LEU A 446 21.92 27.60 7.02
N ARG A 447 21.56 28.81 7.47
CA ARG A 447 21.41 29.22 8.87
C ARG A 447 20.26 28.44 9.51
N LEU A 448 20.52 27.86 10.68
CA LEU A 448 19.54 27.26 11.56
C LEU A 448 18.39 28.24 11.88
N ILE A 449 17.15 27.80 11.60
CA ILE A 449 15.92 28.45 12.04
C ILE A 449 15.74 28.11 13.52
N ARG A 450 15.68 29.15 14.36
CA ARG A 450 15.41 29.06 15.80
C ARG A 450 13.96 28.62 16.04
N SER A 451 13.78 27.59 16.83
CA SER A 451 12.52 27.19 17.49
C SER A 451 11.98 28.36 18.31
N TYR A 452 10.75 28.78 18.03
CA TYR A 452 9.97 29.60 18.96
C TYR A 452 9.39 28.69 20.05
N SER A 453 9.39 29.23 21.27
CA SER A 453 8.88 28.63 22.50
C SER A 453 7.39 28.32 22.50
#